data_AF-A0A0N1P3T6-F1
#
_entry.id   AF-A0A0N1P3T6-F1
#
_cell.length_a   1.000
_cell.length_b   1.000
_cell.length_c   1.000
_cell.angle_alpha   90.00
_cell.angle_beta   90.00
_cell.angle_gamma   90.00
#
_symmetry.space_group_name_H-M   'P 1'
#
loop_
_entity.id
_entity.type
_entity.pdbx_description
1 polymer ?
#
loop_
_entity_poly.entity_id
_entity_poly.type
_entity_poly.pdbx_seq_one_letter_code
_entity_poly.pdbx_strand_id
1 'polypeptide(L)'
;MPPPNKKRRITPLPKSKGPQPEEITFNLDARQDYLTGFHRRKVQRTKAAQEAAERRAKDEKRQHRQKLREERKRELEERVRMVDATFKPPIKEVSEGGSDESENDSEDGDDVVVTEAVLEKVDHEAEYVDEDKYTSVVVEEVAVDRDGFVHGDDAVSDDEVEAQTVVEQSKAIKKTGDAGSKGKRKWTIEKPKDAAAKAKKKRKKFRYESKAERKIERGKQRAKNSKQAKARREK
;
A
#
# COMPACT_ATOMS: atom_id res chain seq x y z
N MET A 1 -6.42 -3.80 -27.84
CA MET A 1 -5.03 -4.02 -28.30
C MET A 1 -4.60 -5.44 -27.94
N PRO A 2 -4.04 -6.23 -28.88
CA PRO A 2 -3.49 -7.55 -28.57
C PRO A 2 -2.23 -7.44 -27.70
N PRO A 3 -1.96 -8.39 -26.78
CA PRO A 3 -0.79 -8.34 -25.92
C PRO A 3 0.49 -8.51 -26.75
N PRO A 4 1.58 -7.79 -26.43
CA PRO A 4 2.80 -7.82 -27.23
C PRO A 4 3.39 -9.24 -27.25
N ASN A 5 3.64 -9.74 -28.46
CA ASN A 5 4.32 -11.01 -28.69
C ASN A 5 5.75 -10.92 -28.15
N LYS A 6 6.03 -11.61 -27.03
CA LYS A 6 7.37 -11.80 -26.49
C LYS A 6 8.18 -12.68 -27.44
N LYS A 7 8.71 -12.11 -28.52
CA LYS A 7 9.83 -12.70 -29.26
C LYS A 7 10.97 -12.84 -28.26
N ARG A 8 11.38 -14.07 -27.95
CA ARG A 8 12.59 -14.36 -27.17
C ARG A 8 13.73 -13.68 -27.91
N ARG A 9 14.36 -12.66 -27.32
CA ARG A 9 15.54 -11.99 -27.89
C ARG A 9 16.64 -13.05 -27.99
N ILE A 10 16.94 -13.51 -29.20
CA ILE A 10 18.11 -14.34 -29.53
C ILE A 10 19.34 -13.44 -29.79
N THR A 11 19.17 -12.12 -29.78
CA THR A 11 20.28 -11.17 -29.90
C THR A 11 21.23 -11.36 -28.72
N PRO A 12 22.55 -11.52 -28.95
CA PRO A 12 23.52 -11.62 -27.86
C PRO A 12 23.37 -10.38 -26.99
N LEU A 13 23.36 -10.59 -25.67
CA LEU A 13 23.23 -9.53 -24.68
C LEU A 13 24.25 -8.43 -25.02
N PRO A 14 23.88 -7.13 -25.01
CA PRO A 14 24.82 -6.06 -25.31
C PRO A 14 26.04 -6.21 -24.38
N LYS A 15 27.23 -6.27 -24.97
CA LYS A 15 28.52 -6.25 -24.24
C LYS A 15 28.45 -5.11 -23.22
N SER A 16 28.83 -5.38 -21.96
CA SER A 16 28.69 -4.41 -20.87
C SER A 16 29.24 -3.04 -21.28
N LYS A 17 28.55 -1.95 -20.90
CA LYS A 17 28.87 -0.56 -21.28
C LYS A 17 30.15 0.00 -20.64
N GLY A 18 31.15 -0.83 -20.35
CA GLY A 18 32.40 -0.43 -19.71
C GLY A 18 33.61 -1.06 -20.40
N PRO A 19 34.81 -0.46 -20.25
CA PRO A 19 36.05 -1.04 -20.74
C PRO A 19 36.18 -2.46 -20.19
N GLN A 20 36.45 -3.42 -21.09
CA GLN A 20 36.74 -4.78 -20.67
C GLN A 20 38.12 -4.77 -20.01
N PRO A 21 38.28 -5.39 -18.83
CA PRO A 21 39.61 -5.53 -18.25
C PRO A 21 40.48 -6.36 -19.20
N GLU A 22 41.71 -5.91 -19.43
CA GLU A 22 42.69 -6.59 -20.30
C GLU A 22 43.11 -7.95 -19.72
N GLU A 23 43.09 -8.08 -18.39
CA GLU A 23 43.43 -9.30 -17.66
C GLU A 23 42.34 -9.67 -16.65
N ILE A 24 41.93 -10.94 -16.63
CA ILE A 24 40.95 -11.48 -15.67
C ILE A 24 41.70 -12.40 -14.71
N THR A 25 41.94 -11.93 -13.48
CA THR A 25 42.54 -12.76 -12.42
C THR A 25 41.47 -13.59 -11.72
N PHE A 26 41.71 -14.89 -11.60
CA PHE A 26 40.78 -15.83 -10.95
C PHE A 26 41.23 -16.15 -9.53
N ASN A 27 40.59 -15.53 -8.54
CA ASN A 27 40.82 -15.87 -7.13
C ASN A 27 40.06 -17.15 -6.76
N LEU A 28 40.81 -18.22 -6.47
CA LEU A 28 40.25 -19.52 -6.09
C LEU A 28 39.47 -19.45 -4.78
N ASP A 29 39.92 -18.66 -3.81
CA ASP A 29 39.25 -18.50 -2.51
C ASP A 29 37.89 -17.80 -2.68
N ALA A 30 37.85 -16.72 -3.47
CA ALA A 30 36.60 -16.04 -3.81
C ALA A 30 35.64 -16.99 -4.57
N ARG A 31 36.17 -17.90 -5.40
CA ARG A 31 35.38 -18.95 -6.04
C ARG A 31 34.84 -19.95 -5.03
N GLN A 32 35.64 -20.39 -4.05
CA GLN A 32 35.19 -21.30 -2.99
C GLN A 32 34.09 -20.66 -2.14
N ASP A 33 34.28 -19.41 -1.69
CA ASP A 33 33.25 -18.63 -0.99
C ASP A 33 32.00 -18.42 -1.85
N TYR A 34 32.18 -18.23 -3.16
CA TYR A 34 31.05 -18.16 -4.07
C TYR A 34 30.33 -19.52 -4.19
N LEU A 35 31.03 -20.65 -4.16
CA LEU A 35 30.36 -21.95 -4.26
C LEU A 35 29.73 -22.42 -2.94
N THR A 36 30.27 -22.04 -1.78
CA THR A 36 29.75 -22.49 -0.48
C THR A 36 28.82 -21.46 0.18
N GLY A 37 29.03 -20.17 -0.10
CA GLY A 37 28.34 -19.04 0.53
C GLY A 37 26.96 -18.69 -0.05
N PHE A 38 26.23 -19.64 -0.65
CA PHE A 38 24.91 -19.36 -1.26
C PHE A 38 23.91 -18.73 -0.28
N HIS A 39 23.87 -19.22 0.97
CA HIS A 39 23.01 -18.63 2.00
C HIS A 39 23.44 -17.20 2.33
N ARG A 40 24.75 -16.95 2.50
CA ARG A 40 25.30 -15.61 2.73
C ARG A 40 24.91 -14.65 1.60
N ARG A 41 25.06 -15.04 0.33
CA ARG A 41 24.65 -14.21 -0.82
C ARG A 41 23.14 -14.00 -0.89
N LYS A 42 22.34 -15.00 -0.53
CA LYS A 42 20.88 -14.84 -0.49
C LYS A 42 20.51 -13.78 0.56
N VAL A 43 21.07 -13.88 1.75
CA VAL A 43 20.88 -12.91 2.84
C VAL A 43 21.39 -11.52 2.46
N GLN A 44 22.56 -11.42 1.83
CA GLN A 44 23.09 -10.15 1.35
C GLN A 44 22.19 -9.52 0.28
N ARG A 45 21.67 -10.30 -0.68
CA ARG A 45 20.71 -9.78 -1.67
C ARG A 45 19.42 -9.28 -1.03
N THR A 46 18.88 -10.01 -0.05
CA THR A 46 17.68 -9.56 0.66
C THR A 46 17.96 -8.28 1.44
N LYS A 47 19.12 -8.19 2.11
CA LYS A 47 19.53 -6.99 2.85
C LYS A 47 19.75 -5.79 1.92
N ALA A 48 20.46 -5.98 0.80
CA ALA A 48 20.68 -4.92 -0.18
C ALA A 48 19.36 -4.43 -0.81
N ALA A 49 18.40 -5.33 -1.03
CA ALA A 49 17.06 -4.94 -1.50
C ALA A 49 16.29 -4.13 -0.45
N GLN A 50 16.40 -4.50 0.83
CA GLN A 50 15.81 -3.76 1.95
C GLN A 50 16.46 -2.37 2.09
N GLU A 51 17.79 -2.30 2.11
CA GLU A 51 18.55 -1.05 2.20
C GLU A 51 18.26 -0.11 1.03
N ALA A 52 18.17 -0.63 -0.20
CA ALA A 52 17.80 0.16 -1.36
C ALA A 52 16.36 0.72 -1.27
N ALA A 53 15.42 -0.06 -0.71
CA ALA A 53 14.06 0.41 -0.47
C ALA A 53 14.02 1.48 0.63
N GLU A 54 14.76 1.29 1.72
CA GLU A 54 14.86 2.28 2.80
C GLU A 54 15.50 3.59 2.32
N ARG A 55 16.56 3.51 1.51
CA ARG A 55 17.19 4.68 0.90
C ARG A 55 16.20 5.47 0.05
N ARG A 56 15.46 4.79 -0.84
CA ARG A 56 14.43 5.42 -1.67
C ARG A 56 13.33 6.06 -0.83
N ALA A 57 12.84 5.38 0.21
CA ALA A 57 11.81 5.93 1.09
C ALA A 57 12.30 7.19 1.85
N LYS A 58 13.56 7.22 2.29
CA LYS A 58 14.16 8.40 2.92
C LYS A 58 14.28 9.57 1.93
N ASP A 59 14.70 9.29 0.71
CA ASP A 59 14.83 10.29 -0.36
C ASP A 59 13.45 10.86 -0.76
N GLU A 60 12.44 10.01 -0.92
CA GLU A 60 11.05 10.40 -1.17
C GLU A 60 10.49 11.27 -0.03
N LYS A 61 10.72 10.88 1.23
CA LYS A 61 10.30 11.67 2.39
C LYS A 61 11.00 13.03 2.44
N ARG A 62 12.27 13.10 2.04
CA ARG A 62 13.02 14.36 1.97
C ARG A 62 12.46 15.26 0.87
N GLN A 63 12.23 14.73 -0.32
CA GLN A 63 11.64 15.47 -1.44
C GLN A 63 10.22 15.95 -1.11
N HIS A 64 9.40 15.13 -0.46
CA HIS A 64 8.06 15.53 -0.03
C HIS A 64 8.09 16.71 0.96
N ARG A 65 9.00 16.67 1.95
CA ARG A 65 9.17 17.80 2.88
C ARG A 65 9.69 19.06 2.17
N GLN A 66 10.56 18.93 1.18
CA GLN A 66 11.02 20.07 0.38
C GLN A 66 9.85 20.69 -0.39
N LYS A 67 9.04 19.88 -1.07
CA LYS A 67 7.83 20.32 -1.77
C LYS A 67 6.86 21.06 -0.85
N LEU A 68 6.54 20.50 0.32
CA LEU A 68 5.67 21.18 1.29
C LEU A 68 6.23 22.52 1.77
N ARG A 69 7.55 22.66 1.91
CA ARG A 69 8.17 23.94 2.29
C ARG A 69 8.11 24.93 1.15
N GLU A 70 8.36 24.49 -0.08
CA GLU A 70 8.24 25.32 -1.28
C GLU A 70 6.79 25.78 -1.50
N GLU A 71 5.82 24.89 -1.33
CA GLU A 71 4.38 25.21 -1.39
C GLU A 71 4.00 26.26 -0.36
N ARG A 72 4.39 26.09 0.91
CA ARG A 72 4.15 27.11 1.96
C ARG A 72 4.82 28.44 1.65
N LYS A 73 6.05 28.42 1.11
CA LYS A 73 6.75 29.65 0.73
C LYS A 73 6.00 30.39 -0.37
N ARG A 74 5.54 29.66 -1.40
CA ARG A 74 4.73 30.22 -2.49
C ARG A 74 3.40 30.77 -1.98
N GLU A 75 2.69 30.04 -1.12
CA GLU A 75 1.44 30.50 -0.53
C GLU A 75 1.64 31.79 0.29
N LEU A 76 2.73 31.88 1.06
CA LEU A 76 3.09 33.09 1.78
C LEU A 76 3.42 34.26 0.83
N GLU A 77 4.20 34.01 -0.22
CA GLU A 77 4.52 35.03 -1.24
C GLU A 77 3.26 35.52 -1.97
N GLU A 78 2.35 34.61 -2.33
CA GLU A 78 1.06 34.94 -2.93
C GLU A 78 0.19 35.74 -1.96
N ARG A 79 0.12 35.34 -0.68
CA ARG A 79 -0.65 36.06 0.33
C ARG A 79 -0.09 37.47 0.57
N VAL A 80 1.23 37.62 0.68
CA VAL A 80 1.87 38.94 0.80
C VAL A 80 1.56 39.78 -0.42
N ARG A 81 1.68 39.22 -1.63
CA ARG A 81 1.32 39.93 -2.87
C ARG A 81 -0.14 40.36 -2.90
N MET A 82 -1.07 39.52 -2.42
CA MET A 82 -2.49 39.86 -2.33
C MET A 82 -2.74 40.99 -1.32
N VAL A 83 -2.10 40.92 -0.14
CA VAL A 83 -2.13 41.97 0.89
C VAL A 83 -1.58 43.28 0.32
N ASP A 84 -0.39 43.25 -0.28
CA ASP A 84 0.21 44.42 -0.91
C ASP A 84 -0.70 45.01 -2.00
N ALA A 85 -1.37 44.18 -2.79
CA ALA A 85 -2.32 44.64 -3.80
C ALA A 85 -3.60 45.25 -3.21
N THR A 86 -4.04 44.82 -2.03
CA THR A 86 -5.17 45.43 -1.32
C THR A 86 -4.80 46.75 -0.64
N PHE A 87 -3.58 46.86 -0.10
CA PHE A 87 -3.11 48.05 0.61
C PHE A 87 -2.45 49.10 -0.30
N LYS A 88 -1.90 48.72 -1.46
CA LYS A 88 -1.52 49.69 -2.50
C LYS A 88 -2.77 50.12 -3.25
N PRO A 89 -3.25 51.37 -3.08
CA PRO A 89 -4.30 51.87 -3.95
C PRO A 89 -3.82 51.80 -5.41
N PRO A 90 -4.72 51.63 -6.39
CA PRO A 90 -4.35 51.71 -7.79
C PRO A 90 -3.93 53.14 -8.10
N ILE A 91 -2.64 53.46 -7.90
CA ILE A 91 -2.04 54.70 -8.40
C ILE A 91 -1.92 54.51 -9.92
N LYS A 92 -3.02 54.79 -10.60
CA LYS A 92 -3.04 54.98 -12.04
C LYS A 92 -3.25 56.46 -12.29
N GLU A 93 -2.18 57.08 -12.79
CA GLU A 93 -2.13 58.40 -13.45
C GLU A 93 -2.14 59.66 -12.57
N VAL A 94 -1.06 59.90 -11.82
CA VAL A 94 -0.36 61.21 -11.76
C VAL A 94 0.89 61.07 -10.89
N SER A 95 2.09 61.04 -11.51
CA SER A 95 3.31 61.68 -10.99
C SER A 95 4.48 61.24 -11.86
N GLU A 96 4.58 61.88 -13.01
CA GLU A 96 5.83 62.07 -13.72
C GLU A 96 6.61 63.16 -12.95
N GLY A 97 7.75 62.82 -12.34
CA GLY A 97 8.69 63.81 -11.78
C GLY A 97 9.14 63.59 -10.33
N GLY A 98 10.47 63.51 -10.14
CA GLY A 98 11.17 63.47 -8.84
C GLY A 98 11.97 62.18 -8.66
N SER A 99 13.21 62.04 -9.12
CA SER A 99 14.43 62.68 -8.58
C SER A 99 14.43 62.65 -7.05
N ASP A 100 15.13 61.72 -6.42
CA ASP A 100 16.49 61.95 -5.93
C ASP A 100 17.05 60.69 -5.26
N GLU A 101 18.37 60.54 -5.34
CA GLU A 101 19.13 59.64 -4.48
C GLU A 101 18.93 60.00 -3.00
N SER A 102 18.99 58.99 -2.13
CA SER A 102 19.57 59.17 -0.81
C SER A 102 20.13 57.83 -0.34
N GLU A 103 21.45 57.76 -0.35
CA GLU A 103 22.23 56.78 0.40
C GLU A 103 21.98 56.94 1.92
N ASN A 104 22.01 55.79 2.61
CA ASN A 104 22.64 55.52 3.91
C ASN A 104 22.63 56.62 5.00
N ASP A 105 22.05 56.33 6.17
CA ASP A 105 22.81 56.08 7.43
C ASP A 105 21.92 56.05 8.71
N SER A 106 22.28 55.14 9.60
CA SER A 106 22.15 55.15 11.08
C SER A 106 20.82 54.96 11.84
N GLU A 107 20.89 53.89 12.65
CA GLU A 107 20.62 53.79 14.10
C GLU A 107 19.18 53.75 14.65
N ASP A 108 18.90 52.60 15.28
CA ASP A 108 18.34 52.39 16.63
C ASP A 108 17.09 53.21 17.04
N GLY A 109 16.00 52.50 17.29
CA GLY A 109 14.75 53.10 17.77
C GLY A 109 13.62 52.08 17.82
N ASP A 110 13.69 51.19 18.80
CA ASP A 110 12.61 50.31 19.22
C ASP A 110 11.45 51.11 19.81
N ASP A 111 10.49 51.49 18.97
CA ASP A 111 9.15 51.88 19.41
C ASP A 111 8.12 51.22 18.49
N VAL A 112 7.72 50.00 18.88
CA VAL A 112 6.61 49.29 18.27
C VAL A 112 5.33 49.94 18.78
N VAL A 113 4.88 50.97 18.08
CA VAL A 113 3.52 51.51 18.20
C VAL A 113 2.56 50.39 17.78
N VAL A 114 2.04 49.67 18.77
CA VAL A 114 0.92 48.73 18.62
C VAL A 114 -0.30 49.56 18.25
N THR A 115 -0.51 49.73 16.96
CA THR A 115 -1.75 50.27 16.42
C THR A 115 -2.85 49.27 16.73
N GLU A 116 -3.71 49.66 17.65
CA GLU A 116 -4.92 48.97 18.06
C GLU A 116 -5.88 48.93 16.87
N ALA A 117 -5.62 48.00 15.95
CA ALA A 117 -6.56 47.63 14.91
C ALA A 117 -7.77 47.03 15.63
N VAL A 118 -8.89 47.74 15.51
CA VAL A 118 -10.22 47.37 15.96
C VAL A 118 -10.46 45.89 15.66
N LEU A 119 -10.25 45.06 16.69
CA LEU A 119 -10.71 43.68 16.70
C LEU A 119 -12.22 43.77 16.65
N GLU A 120 -12.82 43.40 15.52
CA GLU A 120 -14.24 43.12 15.45
C GLU A 120 -14.55 42.15 16.60
N LYS A 121 -15.33 42.62 17.57
CA LYS A 121 -15.77 41.81 18.70
C LYS A 121 -16.60 40.68 18.12
N VAL A 122 -16.02 39.50 18.05
CA VAL A 122 -16.75 38.27 17.81
C VAL A 122 -17.72 38.14 18.99
N ASP A 123 -19.02 38.18 18.72
CA ASP A 123 -20.05 37.93 19.74
C ASP A 123 -19.94 36.48 20.20
N HIS A 124 -19.13 36.26 21.22
CA HIS A 124 -18.95 34.95 21.86
C HIS A 124 -20.28 34.41 22.44
N GLU A 125 -21.27 35.26 22.71
CA GLU A 125 -22.60 34.85 23.20
C GLU A 125 -23.40 34.01 22.19
N ALA A 126 -23.17 34.15 20.88
CA ALA A 126 -23.87 33.36 19.86
C ALA A 126 -23.35 31.91 19.77
N GLU A 127 -22.14 31.65 20.27
CA GLU A 127 -21.50 30.33 20.26
C GLU A 127 -21.93 29.46 21.46
N TYR A 128 -22.52 30.08 22.50
CA TYR A 128 -22.95 29.42 23.76
C TYR A 128 -24.44 29.03 23.82
N VAL A 129 -25.23 29.26 22.77
CA VAL A 129 -26.67 28.91 22.76
C VAL A 129 -26.91 27.38 22.82
N ASP A 130 -25.87 26.58 22.60
CA ASP A 130 -25.95 25.12 22.63
C ASP A 130 -25.42 24.48 23.94
N GLU A 131 -25.13 25.25 25.00
CA GLU A 131 -24.75 24.68 26.31
C GLU A 131 -25.83 23.77 26.93
N ASP A 132 -27.10 24.00 26.58
CA ASP A 132 -28.23 23.18 27.03
C ASP A 132 -28.45 21.91 26.18
N LYS A 133 -27.70 21.72 25.10
CA LYS A 133 -27.71 20.47 24.32
C LYS A 133 -26.61 19.54 24.82
N TYR A 134 -26.91 18.76 25.86
CA TYR A 134 -26.02 17.70 26.31
C TYR A 134 -25.76 16.70 25.16
N THR A 135 -24.57 16.73 24.59
CA THR A 135 -24.06 15.62 23.77
C THR A 135 -23.60 14.52 24.73
N SER A 136 -24.42 13.49 24.91
CA SER A 136 -24.05 12.36 25.76
C SER A 136 -22.96 11.55 25.08
N VAL A 137 -21.77 11.49 25.67
CA VAL A 137 -20.69 10.60 25.24
C VAL A 137 -20.91 9.23 25.88
N VAL A 138 -21.13 8.21 25.06
CA VAL A 138 -21.18 6.81 25.50
C VAL A 138 -19.77 6.23 25.40
N VAL A 139 -19.23 5.79 26.54
CA VAL A 139 -17.92 5.12 26.59
C VAL A 139 -18.16 3.63 26.49
N GLU A 140 -17.90 3.04 25.32
CA GLU A 140 -17.91 1.60 25.12
C GLU A 140 -16.51 1.02 25.32
N GLU A 141 -16.40 -0.05 26.11
CA GLU A 141 -15.14 -0.77 26.29
C GLU A 141 -14.86 -1.62 25.04
N VAL A 142 -13.80 -1.27 24.30
CA VAL A 142 -13.41 -1.96 23.08
C VAL A 142 -12.08 -2.68 23.30
N ALA A 143 -12.05 -3.99 23.08
CA ALA A 143 -10.82 -4.76 23.16
C ALA A 143 -9.95 -4.48 21.92
N VAL A 144 -8.66 -4.22 22.13
CA VAL A 144 -7.71 -3.93 21.04
C VAL A 144 -6.89 -5.18 20.74
N ASP A 145 -7.22 -5.85 19.64
CA ASP A 145 -6.47 -6.98 19.12
C ASP A 145 -5.54 -6.57 17.97
N ARG A 146 -4.60 -7.47 17.62
CA ARG A 146 -3.68 -7.30 16.49
C ARG A 146 -4.39 -7.05 15.14
N ASP A 147 -5.67 -7.43 15.04
CA ASP A 147 -6.51 -7.26 13.85
C ASP A 147 -7.47 -6.04 13.96
N GLY A 148 -7.50 -5.31 15.08
CA GLY A 148 -8.28 -4.07 15.25
C GLY A 148 -9.10 -3.98 16.54
N PHE A 149 -10.01 -3.01 16.58
CA PHE A 149 -10.98 -2.76 17.64
C PHE A 149 -12.16 -3.74 17.55
N VAL A 150 -12.41 -4.53 18.61
CA VAL A 150 -13.52 -5.50 18.70
C VAL A 150 -14.47 -5.07 19.81
N HIS A 151 -15.76 -4.88 19.48
CA HIS A 151 -16.80 -4.50 20.45
C HIS A 151 -17.14 -5.71 21.33
N GLY A 152 -17.31 -5.49 22.64
CA GLY A 152 -17.39 -6.56 23.65
C GLY A 152 -18.50 -7.60 23.47
N ASP A 153 -19.56 -7.29 22.72
CA ASP A 153 -20.68 -8.21 22.50
C ASP A 153 -20.35 -9.41 21.58
N ASP A 154 -19.26 -9.31 20.80
CA ASP A 154 -18.79 -10.39 19.91
C ASP A 154 -17.85 -11.39 20.63
N ALA A 155 -17.53 -11.19 21.91
CA ALA A 155 -16.53 -11.99 22.65
C ALA A 155 -17.10 -13.13 23.51
N VAL A 156 -18.42 -13.31 23.58
CA VAL A 156 -19.07 -14.40 24.34
C VAL A 156 -19.75 -15.41 23.41
N SER A 157 -18.95 -16.14 22.65
CA SER A 157 -19.34 -17.50 22.27
C SER A 157 -18.12 -18.39 22.08
N ASP A 158 -18.09 -19.46 22.85
CA ASP A 158 -17.35 -20.70 22.60
C ASP A 158 -15.91 -20.74 23.16
N ASP A 159 -15.84 -20.87 24.49
CA ASP A 159 -14.75 -21.62 25.13
C ASP A 159 -15.34 -22.77 25.95
N GLU A 160 -14.55 -23.85 26.07
CA GLU A 160 -14.80 -25.08 26.84
C GLU A 160 -15.43 -26.29 26.11
N VAL A 161 -14.58 -27.17 25.58
CA VAL A 161 -14.31 -28.49 26.20
C VAL A 161 -13.06 -29.15 25.61
N GLU A 162 -12.11 -29.44 26.49
CA GLU A 162 -10.97 -30.34 26.28
C GLU A 162 -11.41 -31.79 26.02
N ALA A 163 -10.64 -32.55 25.23
CA ALA A 163 -10.27 -33.94 25.57
C ALA A 163 -9.16 -34.44 24.65
N GLN A 164 -8.05 -34.82 25.27
CA GLN A 164 -6.94 -35.58 24.69
C GLN A 164 -7.35 -37.04 24.48
N THR A 165 -6.99 -37.66 23.34
CA THR A 165 -6.62 -39.09 23.30
C THR A 165 -5.59 -39.34 22.21
N VAL A 166 -4.53 -40.04 22.62
CA VAL A 166 -3.37 -40.52 21.88
C VAL A 166 -3.71 -41.79 21.08
N VAL A 167 -2.82 -42.18 20.15
CA VAL A 167 -2.54 -43.54 19.62
C VAL A 167 -2.78 -43.74 18.10
N GLU A 168 -1.66 -43.66 17.39
CA GLU A 168 -1.10 -44.59 16.40
C GLU A 168 -1.92 -45.30 15.30
N GLN A 169 -1.31 -45.21 14.10
CA GLN A 169 -1.12 -46.23 13.06
C GLN A 169 -2.35 -46.81 12.31
N SER A 170 -2.40 -46.55 11.00
CA SER A 170 -2.22 -47.60 9.98
C SER A 170 -2.25 -47.06 8.55
N LYS A 171 -1.34 -47.59 7.73
CA LYS A 171 -1.30 -47.47 6.27
C LYS A 171 -2.50 -48.20 5.65
N ALA A 172 -3.13 -47.63 4.63
CA ALA A 172 -3.54 -48.38 3.43
C ALA A 172 -4.04 -47.45 2.31
N ILE A 173 -3.38 -47.60 1.16
CA ILE A 173 -3.76 -47.12 -0.17
C ILE A 173 -5.12 -47.70 -0.57
N LYS A 174 -6.04 -46.86 -1.08
CA LYS A 174 -6.92 -47.24 -2.21
C LYS A 174 -7.13 -46.06 -3.16
N LYS A 175 -6.59 -46.23 -4.37
CA LYS A 175 -7.11 -45.63 -5.59
C LYS A 175 -8.54 -46.12 -5.79
N THR A 176 -9.47 -45.22 -6.04
CA THR A 176 -10.63 -45.50 -6.89
C THR A 176 -10.84 -44.27 -7.77
N GLY A 177 -10.54 -44.44 -9.05
CA GLY A 177 -11.01 -43.52 -10.07
C GLY A 177 -12.53 -43.64 -10.17
N ASP A 178 -13.20 -42.51 -10.30
CA ASP A 178 -14.50 -42.46 -10.96
C ASP A 178 -14.33 -41.67 -12.26
N ALA A 179 -14.17 -42.44 -13.33
CA ALA A 179 -14.24 -41.99 -14.69
C ALA A 179 -15.71 -41.79 -15.04
N GLY A 180 -16.24 -40.62 -14.69
CA GLY A 180 -17.53 -40.16 -15.18
C GLY A 180 -17.53 -40.06 -16.70
N SER A 181 -18.31 -40.95 -17.32
CA SER A 181 -18.49 -41.10 -18.76
C SER A 181 -18.77 -39.77 -19.48
N LYS A 182 -17.85 -39.39 -20.37
CA LYS A 182 -18.10 -38.45 -21.46
C LYS A 182 -17.55 -39.12 -22.70
N GLY A 183 -18.44 -39.55 -23.59
CA GLY A 183 -18.12 -40.32 -24.79
C GLY A 183 -16.91 -39.78 -25.55
N LYS A 184 -16.06 -40.71 -26.02
CA LYS A 184 -14.92 -40.40 -26.87
C LYS A 184 -15.42 -39.59 -28.09
N ARG A 185 -14.80 -38.43 -28.33
CA ARG A 185 -15.15 -37.55 -29.46
C ARG A 185 -14.87 -38.31 -30.76
N LYS A 186 -15.90 -38.50 -31.59
CA LYS A 186 -15.73 -39.02 -32.95
C LYS A 186 -14.92 -37.98 -33.73
N TRP A 187 -13.78 -38.40 -34.30
CA TRP A 187 -12.91 -37.51 -35.08
C TRP A 187 -13.54 -37.30 -36.46
N THR A 188 -14.30 -36.22 -36.62
CA THR A 188 -14.80 -35.74 -37.91
C THR A 188 -13.95 -34.56 -38.36
N ILE A 189 -13.70 -34.45 -39.67
CA ILE A 189 -12.88 -33.37 -40.27
C ILE A 189 -13.51 -32.00 -40.01
N GLU A 190 -14.83 -31.94 -39.84
CA GLU A 190 -15.55 -30.73 -39.45
C GLU A 190 -15.70 -30.64 -37.92
N LYS A 191 -15.25 -29.51 -37.36
CA LYS A 191 -15.34 -29.22 -35.92
C LYS A 191 -16.81 -28.96 -35.55
N PRO A 192 -17.42 -29.72 -34.62
CA PRO A 192 -18.77 -29.42 -34.15
C PRO A 192 -18.78 -28.06 -33.44
N LYS A 193 -19.73 -27.19 -33.82
CA LYS A 193 -19.87 -25.80 -33.33
C LYS A 193 -19.96 -25.71 -31.79
N ASP A 194 -20.43 -26.76 -31.13
CA ASP A 194 -20.53 -26.84 -29.65
C ASP A 194 -19.18 -26.92 -28.92
N ALA A 195 -18.10 -27.21 -29.64
CA ALA A 195 -16.75 -27.22 -29.07
C ALA A 195 -16.22 -25.81 -28.75
N ALA A 196 -16.76 -24.77 -29.39
CA ALA A 196 -16.42 -23.37 -29.11
C ALA A 196 -17.04 -22.88 -27.79
N ALA A 197 -18.25 -23.36 -27.45
CA ALA A 197 -18.94 -23.01 -26.21
C ALA A 197 -18.25 -23.58 -24.95
N LYS A 198 -17.46 -24.66 -25.11
CA LYS A 198 -16.66 -25.25 -24.02
C LYS A 198 -15.18 -24.95 -24.22
N ALA A 199 -14.84 -23.66 -24.24
CA ALA A 199 -13.46 -23.21 -24.12
C ALA A 199 -12.81 -23.92 -22.92
N LYS A 200 -11.70 -24.63 -23.18
CA LYS A 200 -10.98 -25.41 -22.16
C LYS A 200 -10.62 -24.48 -21.01
N LYS A 201 -11.22 -24.68 -19.83
CA LYS A 201 -10.91 -23.90 -18.62
C LYS A 201 -9.41 -24.00 -18.38
N LYS A 202 -8.72 -22.85 -18.35
CA LYS A 202 -7.28 -22.80 -18.09
C LYS A 202 -7.01 -23.52 -16.77
N ARG A 203 -5.99 -24.39 -16.74
CA ARG A 203 -5.57 -25.08 -15.53
C ARG A 203 -5.32 -24.02 -14.46
N LYS A 204 -6.01 -24.12 -13.32
CA LYS A 204 -5.77 -23.22 -12.19
C LYS A 204 -4.29 -23.34 -11.84
N LYS A 205 -3.58 -22.22 -11.82
CA LYS A 205 -2.20 -22.21 -11.32
C LYS A 205 -2.32 -22.60 -9.85
N PHE A 206 -1.72 -23.71 -9.45
CA PHE A 206 -1.62 -24.09 -8.04
C PHE A 206 -0.76 -23.05 -7.34
N ARG A 207 -1.43 -22.00 -6.86
CA ARG A 207 -0.87 -21.08 -5.89
C ARG A 207 -1.54 -21.41 -4.58
N TYR A 208 -0.77 -21.33 -3.50
CA TYR A 208 -1.37 -21.31 -2.19
C TYR A 208 -2.35 -20.15 -2.14
N GLU A 209 -3.55 -20.45 -1.69
CA GLU A 209 -4.54 -19.44 -1.33
C GLU A 209 -3.90 -18.45 -0.36
N SER A 210 -4.21 -17.16 -0.53
CA SER A 210 -3.84 -16.15 0.46
C SER A 210 -4.47 -16.50 1.81
N LYS A 211 -3.96 -15.93 2.92
CA LYS A 211 -4.54 -16.19 4.26
C LYS A 211 -6.04 -15.87 4.31
N ALA A 212 -6.46 -14.79 3.65
CA ALA A 212 -7.87 -14.40 3.55
C ALA A 212 -8.70 -15.42 2.77
N GLU A 213 -8.21 -15.85 1.59
CA GLU A 213 -8.86 -16.87 0.77
C GLU A 213 -9.01 -18.20 1.53
N ARG A 214 -7.97 -18.61 2.27
CA ARG A 214 -7.99 -19.81 3.12
C ARG A 214 -9.04 -19.74 4.23
N LYS A 215 -9.24 -18.56 4.84
CA LYS A 215 -10.27 -18.34 5.88
C LYS A 215 -11.66 -18.51 5.28
N ILE A 216 -11.89 -17.94 4.10
CA ILE A 216 -13.15 -18.05 3.36
C ILE A 216 -13.42 -19.51 2.96
N GLU A 217 -12.42 -20.22 2.42
CA GLU A 217 -12.58 -21.61 2.00
C GLU A 217 -12.81 -22.55 3.18
N ARG A 218 -12.13 -22.31 4.32
CA ARG A 218 -12.41 -23.01 5.59
C ARG A 218 -13.86 -22.79 6.05
N GLY A 219 -14.37 -21.56 5.94
CA GLY A 219 -15.77 -21.24 6.23
C GLY A 219 -16.75 -22.03 5.35
N LYS A 220 -16.50 -22.07 4.04
CA LYS A 220 -17.32 -22.86 3.09
C LYS A 220 -17.27 -24.36 3.40
N GLN A 221 -16.10 -24.89 3.74
CA GLN A 221 -15.93 -26.29 4.09
C GLN A 221 -16.69 -26.64 5.37
N ARG A 222 -16.60 -25.80 6.41
CA ARG A 222 -17.38 -25.95 7.65
C ARG A 222 -18.88 -25.93 7.38
N ALA A 223 -19.37 -24.98 6.58
CA ALA A 223 -20.78 -24.89 6.22
C ALA A 223 -21.26 -26.13 5.44
N LYS A 224 -20.45 -26.61 4.49
CA LYS A 224 -20.75 -27.83 3.73
C LYS A 224 -20.81 -29.07 4.63
N ASN A 225 -19.84 -29.23 5.52
CA ASN A 225 -19.78 -30.34 6.45
C ASN A 225 -20.95 -30.31 7.45
N SER A 226 -21.31 -29.12 7.96
CA SER A 226 -22.47 -28.95 8.84
C SER A 226 -23.77 -29.30 8.11
N LYS A 227 -23.98 -28.82 6.88
CA LYS A 227 -25.15 -29.22 6.06
C LYS A 227 -25.22 -30.72 5.82
N GLN A 228 -24.09 -31.36 5.50
CA GLN A 228 -24.03 -32.81 5.33
C GLN A 228 -24.30 -33.56 6.65
N ALA A 229 -23.83 -33.05 7.78
CA ALA A 229 -24.09 -33.64 9.09
C ALA A 229 -25.58 -33.52 9.46
N LYS A 230 -26.21 -32.37 9.22
CA LYS A 230 -27.66 -32.19 9.42
C LYS A 230 -28.47 -33.15 8.55
N ALA A 231 -28.15 -33.26 7.27
CA ALA A 231 -28.83 -34.19 6.36
C ALA A 231 -28.64 -35.68 6.73
N ARG A 232 -27.58 -36.03 7.47
CA ARG A 232 -27.40 -37.38 8.03
C ARG A 232 -28.17 -37.60 9.34
N ARG A 233 -28.44 -36.53 10.10
CA ARG A 233 -29.23 -36.59 11.33
C ARG A 233 -30.74 -36.62 11.05
N GLU A 234 -31.15 -36.02 9.94
CA GLU A 234 -32.55 -35.96 9.49
C GLU A 234 -33.01 -37.23 8.75
N LYS A 235 -32.12 -38.21 8.52
CA LYS A 235 -32.41 -39.46 7.81
C LYS A 235 -32.27 -40.64 8.75
#